data_AF-A0A0N1NBK4-F1
#
_entry.id   AF-A0A0N1NBK4-F1
#
_cell.length_a   1.000
_cell.length_b   1.000
_cell.length_c   1.000
_cell.angle_alpha   90.00
_cell.angle_beta   90.00
_cell.angle_gamma   90.00
#
_symmetry.space_group_name_H-M   'P 1'
#
loop_
_entity.id
_entity.type
_entity.pdbx_description
1 polymer ?
#
loop_
_entity_poly.entity_id
_entity_poly.type
_entity_poly.pdbx_seq_one_letter_code
_entity_poly.pdbx_strand_id
1 'polypeptide(L)'
;MGYCLEMSTGDMRDVIRLLTAVERSEKQEHTLTVVRDRCARADAELRAQGADLTVTVPQALEELLDGTPSATESPAYTHAFHHLVAAHFSDTTDLGVWSRPSWFFTLDEELSRHGIPPELLPGTFLFSGPPLRLPHTGDAYPQIGTLPTPLAAPLADSYERVLPLLHPDYRETTHRFAELMRFEAQEWETARKLGQRQDTIFFWIG
;
A
#
# COMPACT_ATOMS: atom_id res chain seq x y z
N MET A 1 -14.56 2.34 -15.29
CA MET A 1 -13.65 1.51 -14.48
C MET A 1 -13.34 2.31 -13.23
N GLY A 2 -13.48 1.71 -12.05
CA GLY A 2 -13.10 2.34 -10.79
C GLY A 2 -11.88 1.62 -10.23
N TYR A 3 -11.10 2.33 -9.44
CA TYR A 3 -9.92 1.83 -8.74
C TYR A 3 -10.26 1.65 -7.27
N CYS A 4 -10.06 0.44 -6.76
CA CYS A 4 -10.24 0.13 -5.36
C CYS A 4 -9.04 0.67 -4.59
N LEU A 5 -9.28 1.39 -3.50
CA LEU A 5 -8.23 1.74 -2.55
C LEU A 5 -8.35 0.81 -1.35
N GLU A 6 -7.29 0.09 -1.07
CA GLU A 6 -7.20 -0.85 0.03
C GLU A 6 -6.08 -0.44 0.98
N MET A 7 -6.21 -0.82 2.24
CA MET A 7 -5.24 -0.54 3.29
C MET A 7 -4.97 -1.78 4.14
N SER A 8 -3.73 -1.96 4.56
CA SER A 8 -3.35 -2.94 5.58
C SER A 8 -2.21 -2.41 6.44
N THR A 9 -2.03 -2.97 7.65
CA THR A 9 -1.01 -2.53 8.59
C THR A 9 -0.09 -3.70 8.97
N GLY A 10 1.22 -3.45 9.03
CA GLY A 10 2.20 -4.51 9.25
C GLY A 10 3.60 -4.02 9.56
N ASP A 11 4.54 -4.97 9.72
CA ASP A 11 5.96 -4.69 9.86
C ASP A 11 6.64 -4.86 8.49
N MET A 12 6.94 -3.75 7.84
CA MET A 12 7.56 -3.77 6.50
C MET A 12 8.97 -4.37 6.53
N ARG A 13 9.64 -4.38 7.69
CA ARG A 13 10.97 -5.01 7.81
C ARG A 13 10.91 -6.51 7.65
N ASP A 14 9.79 -7.17 7.93
CA ASP A 14 9.67 -8.60 7.67
C ASP A 14 9.64 -8.89 6.16
N VAL A 15 8.95 -8.04 5.38
CA VAL A 15 8.92 -8.11 3.91
C VAL A 15 10.32 -7.85 3.34
N ILE A 16 10.99 -6.78 3.78
CA ILE A 16 12.34 -6.43 3.31
C ILE A 16 13.36 -7.50 3.70
N ARG A 17 13.24 -8.08 4.90
CA ARG A 17 14.13 -9.17 5.35
C ARG A 17 13.92 -10.43 4.51
N LEU A 18 12.70 -10.71 4.08
CA LEU A 18 12.43 -11.83 3.17
C LEU A 18 13.07 -11.60 1.79
N LEU A 19 12.95 -10.38 1.26
CA LEU A 19 13.55 -9.99 -0.03
C LEU A 19 15.09 -9.96 -0.01
N THR A 20 15.70 -9.70 1.14
CA THR A 20 17.16 -9.55 1.29
C THR A 20 17.84 -10.74 1.97
N ALA A 21 17.08 -11.82 2.25
CA ALA A 21 17.61 -13.01 2.90
C ALA A 21 18.54 -13.79 1.97
N VAL A 22 19.79 -13.99 2.41
CA VAL A 22 20.77 -14.86 1.74
C VAL A 22 20.39 -16.34 1.91
N GLU A 23 19.94 -16.70 3.12
CA GLU A 23 19.37 -18.02 3.42
C GLU A 23 18.01 -17.80 4.08
N ARG A 24 16.99 -18.54 3.62
CA ARG A 24 15.63 -18.44 4.13
C ARG A 24 15.38 -19.53 5.16
N SER A 25 14.74 -19.16 6.26
CA SER A 25 14.23 -20.11 7.24
C SER A 25 13.06 -20.93 6.69
N GLU A 26 12.79 -22.10 7.28
CA GLU A 26 11.63 -22.92 6.91
C GLU A 26 10.30 -22.15 6.98
N LYS A 27 10.16 -21.25 7.97
CA LYS A 27 8.99 -20.38 8.09
C LYS A 27 8.86 -19.44 6.89
N GLN A 28 9.97 -18.84 6.46
CA GLN A 28 9.99 -17.95 5.29
C GLN A 28 9.67 -18.73 4.01
N GLU A 29 10.20 -19.94 3.83
CA GLU A 29 9.88 -20.78 2.68
C GLU A 29 8.40 -21.19 2.67
N HIS A 30 7.83 -21.54 3.82
CA HIS A 30 6.40 -21.84 3.93
C HIS A 30 5.53 -20.63 3.54
N THR A 31 5.88 -19.43 4.03
CA THR A 31 5.21 -18.19 3.62
C THR A 31 5.34 -17.97 2.10
N LEU A 32 6.52 -18.20 1.52
CA LEU A 32 6.73 -18.05 0.09
C LEU A 32 5.92 -19.03 -0.76
N THR A 33 5.66 -20.25 -0.29
CA THR A 33 4.74 -21.16 -0.98
C THR A 33 3.36 -20.52 -1.16
N VAL A 34 2.82 -19.92 -0.09
CA VAL A 34 1.52 -19.22 -0.15
C VAL A 34 1.58 -18.00 -1.07
N VAL A 35 2.66 -17.23 -1.03
CA VAL A 35 2.84 -16.05 -1.90
C VAL A 35 2.92 -16.46 -3.37
N ARG A 36 3.67 -17.51 -3.70
CA ARG A 36 3.78 -18.07 -5.06
C ARG A 36 2.41 -18.46 -5.62
N ASP A 37 1.61 -19.16 -4.81
CA ASP A 37 0.24 -19.55 -5.20
C ASP A 37 -0.66 -18.33 -5.45
N ARG A 38 -0.56 -17.29 -4.61
CA ARG A 38 -1.29 -16.02 -4.79
C ARG A 38 -0.86 -15.30 -6.07
N CYS A 39 0.44 -15.19 -6.33
CA CYS A 39 0.97 -14.61 -7.57
C CYS A 39 0.49 -15.37 -8.81
N ALA A 40 0.48 -16.70 -8.78
CA ALA A 40 0.02 -17.51 -9.90
C ALA A 40 -1.47 -17.29 -10.21
N ARG A 41 -2.30 -17.13 -9.17
CA ARG A 41 -3.72 -16.80 -9.31
C ARG A 41 -3.93 -15.39 -9.89
N ALA A 42 -3.24 -14.39 -9.35
CA ALA A 42 -3.36 -13.02 -9.83
C ALA A 42 -2.93 -12.89 -11.31
N ASP A 43 -1.87 -13.58 -11.70
CA ASP A 43 -1.42 -13.62 -13.09
C ASP A 43 -2.45 -14.29 -14.01
N ALA A 44 -3.10 -15.37 -13.57
CA ALA A 44 -4.19 -16.00 -14.32
C ALA A 44 -5.40 -15.07 -14.47
N GLU A 45 -5.76 -14.32 -13.42
CA GLU A 45 -6.85 -13.35 -13.43
C GLU A 45 -6.53 -12.17 -14.39
N LEU A 46 -5.31 -11.64 -14.35
CA LEU A 46 -4.86 -10.57 -15.25
C LEU A 46 -4.88 -11.02 -16.72
N ARG A 47 -4.39 -12.24 -17.01
CA ARG A 47 -4.48 -12.80 -18.37
C ARG A 47 -5.92 -12.99 -18.82
N ALA A 48 -6.83 -13.41 -17.94
CA ALA A 48 -8.25 -13.55 -18.26
C ALA A 48 -8.91 -12.19 -18.58
N GLN A 49 -8.38 -11.10 -18.02
CA GLN A 49 -8.80 -9.72 -18.32
C GLN A 49 -8.10 -9.14 -19.57
N GLY A 50 -7.22 -9.91 -20.21
CA GLY A 50 -6.52 -9.50 -21.43
C GLY A 50 -5.28 -8.64 -21.19
N ALA A 51 -4.73 -8.62 -19.96
CA ALA A 51 -3.47 -7.95 -19.69
C ALA A 51 -2.31 -8.72 -20.36
N ASP A 52 -1.53 -8.02 -21.19
CA ASP A 52 -0.32 -8.55 -21.80
C ASP A 52 0.90 -8.06 -21.01
N LEU A 53 1.39 -8.91 -20.11
CA LEU A 53 2.53 -8.60 -19.25
C LEU A 53 3.82 -9.15 -19.87
N THR A 54 4.84 -8.29 -19.97
CA THR A 54 6.19 -8.68 -20.43
C THR A 54 6.85 -9.71 -19.51
N VAL A 55 6.49 -9.68 -18.22
CA VAL A 55 6.95 -10.59 -17.17
C VAL A 55 5.72 -11.04 -16.39
N THR A 56 5.59 -12.33 -16.10
CA THR A 56 4.46 -12.84 -15.29
C THR A 56 4.62 -12.47 -13.81
N VAL A 57 3.52 -12.36 -13.05
CA VAL A 57 3.59 -12.05 -11.61
C VAL A 57 4.44 -13.08 -10.82
N PRO A 58 4.36 -14.41 -11.07
CA PRO A 58 5.25 -15.38 -10.43
C PRO A 58 6.72 -15.20 -10.79
N GLN A 59 7.03 -14.89 -12.05
CA GLN A 59 8.41 -14.62 -12.46
C GLN A 59 8.93 -13.35 -11.78
N ALA A 60 8.13 -12.30 -11.74
CA ALA A 60 8.48 -11.07 -11.04
C ALA A 60 8.76 -11.32 -9.55
N LEU A 61 8.00 -12.21 -8.89
CA LEU A 61 8.26 -12.60 -7.51
C LEU A 61 9.66 -13.21 -7.34
N GLU A 62 10.02 -14.21 -8.15
CA GLU A 62 11.33 -14.86 -8.04
C GLU A 62 12.47 -13.87 -8.35
N GLU A 63 12.30 -13.01 -9.34
CA GLU A 63 13.29 -11.98 -9.66
C GLU A 63 13.46 -10.93 -8.56
N LEU A 64 12.39 -10.58 -7.83
CA LEU A 64 12.49 -9.73 -6.64
C LEU A 64 13.23 -10.43 -5.50
N LEU A 65 12.99 -11.73 -5.33
CA LEU A 65 13.66 -12.55 -4.32
C LEU A 65 15.15 -12.78 -4.63
N ASP A 66 15.51 -12.82 -5.91
CA ASP A 66 16.89 -12.93 -6.38
C ASP A 66 17.60 -11.56 -6.47
N GLY A 67 16.83 -10.46 -6.41
CA GLY A 67 17.34 -9.10 -6.50
C GLY A 67 17.78 -8.68 -7.90
N THR A 68 17.34 -9.41 -8.93
CA THR A 68 17.72 -9.18 -10.33
C THR A 68 16.50 -9.06 -11.25
N PRO A 69 15.77 -7.92 -11.21
CA PRO A 69 14.68 -7.67 -12.15
C PRO A 69 15.18 -7.67 -13.60
N SER A 70 14.53 -8.45 -14.45
CA SER A 70 14.85 -8.58 -15.87
C SER A 70 14.24 -7.48 -16.74
N ALA A 71 13.14 -6.86 -16.28
CA ALA A 71 12.49 -5.75 -16.96
C ALA A 71 12.60 -4.45 -16.15
N THR A 72 12.73 -3.33 -16.85
CA THR A 72 12.76 -1.98 -16.25
C THR A 72 11.36 -1.41 -16.03
N GLU A 73 10.37 -1.93 -16.76
CA GLU A 73 8.98 -1.51 -16.70
C GLU A 73 8.06 -2.74 -16.80
N SER A 74 7.28 -3.00 -15.75
CA SER A 74 6.23 -4.03 -15.73
C SER A 74 5.40 -3.92 -14.44
N PRO A 75 4.05 -3.92 -14.52
CA PRO A 75 3.21 -3.91 -13.32
C PRO A 75 3.26 -5.24 -12.54
N ALA A 76 3.84 -6.30 -13.11
CA ALA A 76 3.98 -7.59 -12.45
C ALA A 76 4.79 -7.53 -11.15
N TYR A 77 5.82 -6.68 -11.09
CA TYR A 77 6.63 -6.50 -9.86
C TYR A 77 5.83 -5.86 -8.74
N THR A 78 4.92 -4.94 -9.08
CA THR A 78 4.04 -4.27 -8.12
C THR A 78 3.00 -5.24 -7.56
N HIS A 79 2.41 -6.10 -8.42
CA HIS A 79 1.55 -7.21 -7.96
C HIS A 79 2.31 -8.22 -7.08
N ALA A 80 3.51 -8.63 -7.49
CA ALA A 80 4.32 -9.56 -6.72
C ALA A 80 4.67 -8.99 -5.33
N PHE A 81 5.07 -7.70 -5.29
CA PHE A 81 5.35 -7.01 -4.04
C PHE A 81 4.11 -6.88 -3.15
N HIS A 82 2.93 -6.57 -3.71
CA HIS A 82 1.70 -6.55 -2.93
C HIS A 82 1.37 -7.90 -2.31
N HIS A 83 1.53 -9.01 -3.04
CA HIS A 83 1.29 -10.34 -2.46
C HIS A 83 2.29 -10.73 -1.37
N LEU A 84 3.54 -10.26 -1.46
CA LEU A 84 4.50 -10.37 -0.36
C LEU A 84 4.01 -9.58 0.86
N VAL A 85 3.64 -8.31 0.69
CA VAL A 85 3.12 -7.47 1.78
C VAL A 85 1.89 -8.11 2.43
N ALA A 86 0.92 -8.57 1.64
CA ALA A 86 -0.31 -9.20 2.11
C ALA A 86 -0.10 -10.54 2.84
N ALA A 87 1.11 -11.12 2.83
CA ALA A 87 1.44 -12.29 3.63
C ALA A 87 2.00 -11.93 5.02
N HIS A 88 2.38 -10.66 5.24
CA HIS A 88 2.99 -10.16 6.46
C HIS A 88 2.15 -9.09 7.17
N PHE A 89 1.14 -8.54 6.49
CA PHE A 89 0.29 -7.47 6.98
C PHE A 89 -1.06 -8.03 7.45
N SER A 90 -1.83 -7.19 8.16
CA SER A 90 -3.21 -7.49 8.53
C SER A 90 -4.09 -7.77 7.31
N ASP A 91 -5.30 -8.26 7.57
CA ASP A 91 -6.35 -8.29 6.55
C ASP A 91 -6.58 -6.89 5.97
N THR A 92 -6.96 -6.85 4.69
CA THR A 92 -7.17 -5.61 3.96
C THR A 92 -8.49 -4.94 4.35
N THR A 93 -8.44 -3.62 4.50
CA THR A 93 -9.60 -2.75 4.69
C THR A 93 -9.89 -2.01 3.40
N ASP A 94 -11.11 -2.13 2.88
CA ASP A 94 -11.60 -1.36 1.73
C ASP A 94 -11.91 0.10 2.15
N LEU A 95 -11.21 1.04 1.52
CA LEU A 95 -11.41 2.48 1.71
C LEU A 95 -12.45 3.05 0.74
N GLY A 96 -12.78 2.34 -0.33
CA GLY A 96 -13.76 2.72 -1.35
C GLY A 96 -13.23 2.57 -2.78
N VAL A 97 -14.05 3.04 -3.72
CA VAL A 97 -13.77 2.98 -5.16
C VAL A 97 -13.74 4.38 -5.76
N TRP A 98 -12.66 4.72 -6.45
CA TRP A 98 -12.49 6.02 -7.11
C TRP A 98 -12.43 5.87 -8.61
N SER A 99 -13.10 6.77 -9.34
CA SER A 99 -13.02 6.79 -10.81
C SER A 99 -11.69 7.36 -11.32
N ARG A 100 -11.04 8.24 -10.53
CA ARG A 100 -9.80 8.92 -10.87
C ARG A 100 -8.95 9.14 -9.62
N PRO A 101 -7.89 8.34 -9.40
CA PRO A 101 -7.00 8.50 -8.26
C PRO A 101 -6.29 9.86 -8.22
N SER A 102 -6.14 10.54 -9.36
CA SER A 102 -5.62 11.91 -9.41
C SER A 102 -6.46 12.94 -8.64
N TRP A 103 -7.72 12.62 -8.29
CA TRP A 103 -8.55 13.46 -7.42
C TRP A 103 -7.91 13.71 -6.04
N PHE A 104 -7.08 12.78 -5.54
CA PHE A 104 -6.38 12.98 -4.27
C PHE A 104 -5.43 14.19 -4.30
N PHE A 105 -4.87 14.57 -5.44
CA PHE A 105 -4.08 15.80 -5.55
C PHE A 105 -4.93 17.07 -5.42
N THR A 106 -6.20 17.02 -5.80
CA THR A 106 -7.14 18.13 -5.53
C THR A 106 -7.51 18.19 -4.05
N LEU A 107 -7.63 17.03 -3.40
CA LEU A 107 -7.79 16.96 -1.95
C LEU A 107 -6.55 17.52 -1.22
N ASP A 108 -5.34 17.24 -1.71
CA ASP A 108 -4.09 17.82 -1.18
C ASP A 108 -4.11 19.36 -1.21
N GLU A 109 -4.54 19.95 -2.34
CA GLU A 109 -4.67 21.41 -2.46
C GLU A 109 -5.65 21.98 -1.44
N GLU A 110 -6.78 21.32 -1.22
CA GLU A 110 -7.75 21.78 -0.22
C GLU A 110 -7.19 21.65 1.21
N LEU A 111 -6.65 20.49 1.57
CA LEU A 111 -6.09 20.25 2.90
C LEU A 111 -4.92 21.19 3.21
N SER A 112 -4.04 21.43 2.25
CA SER A 112 -2.90 22.32 2.41
C SER A 112 -3.31 23.78 2.64
N ARG A 113 -4.42 24.26 2.04
CA ARG A 113 -4.98 25.61 2.33
C ARG A 113 -5.38 25.77 3.79
N HIS A 114 -5.76 24.68 4.46
CA HIS A 114 -6.10 24.66 5.89
C HIS A 114 -4.91 24.30 6.79
N GLY A 115 -3.69 24.28 6.25
CA GLY A 115 -2.45 24.14 7.01
C GLY A 115 -2.10 22.70 7.38
N ILE A 116 -2.61 21.71 6.65
CA ILE A 116 -2.17 20.31 6.79
C ILE A 116 -0.75 20.18 6.23
N PRO A 117 0.19 19.58 6.98
CA PRO A 117 1.58 19.46 6.53
C PRO A 117 1.73 18.46 5.37
N PRO A 118 2.70 18.65 4.46
CA PRO A 118 2.84 17.86 3.23
C PRO A 118 2.92 16.34 3.44
N GLU A 119 3.57 15.89 4.51
CA GLU A 119 3.73 14.48 4.84
C GLU A 119 2.41 13.78 5.26
N LEU A 120 1.39 14.56 5.60
CA LEU A 120 0.05 14.06 5.93
C LEU A 120 -0.94 14.25 4.78
N LEU A 121 -0.50 14.72 3.61
CA LEU A 121 -1.38 14.88 2.44
C LEU A 121 -1.56 13.53 1.72
N PRO A 122 -2.79 13.19 1.26
CA PRO A 122 -3.09 11.93 0.58
C PRO A 122 -2.17 11.63 -0.61
N GLY A 123 -1.90 12.61 -1.47
CA GLY A 123 -1.01 12.41 -2.61
C GLY A 123 0.39 11.98 -2.21
N THR A 124 0.89 12.45 -1.06
CA THR A 124 2.22 12.10 -0.55
C THR A 124 2.30 10.64 -0.11
N PHE A 125 1.32 10.15 0.65
CA PHE A 125 1.39 8.79 1.20
C PHE A 125 0.72 7.72 0.34
N LEU A 126 -0.26 8.05 -0.49
CA LEU A 126 -0.93 7.08 -1.38
C LEU A 126 -0.11 6.73 -2.63
N PHE A 127 0.79 7.62 -3.05
CA PHE A 127 1.62 7.46 -4.25
C PHE A 127 3.12 7.54 -3.93
N SER A 128 3.50 7.27 -2.68
CA SER A 128 4.92 7.26 -2.27
C SER A 128 5.74 6.18 -2.95
N GLY A 129 5.08 5.15 -3.49
CA GLY A 129 5.70 3.91 -3.91
C GLY A 129 6.14 3.04 -2.73
N PRO A 130 6.68 1.85 -3.04
CA PRO A 130 7.24 0.94 -2.04
C PRO A 130 8.57 1.47 -1.47
N PRO A 131 9.00 1.00 -0.29
CA PRO A 131 10.24 1.43 0.37
C PRO A 131 11.52 0.89 -0.30
N LEU A 132 11.38 0.14 -1.39
CA LEU A 132 12.47 -0.30 -2.26
C LEU A 132 12.18 0.13 -3.70
N ARG A 133 13.21 0.22 -4.54
CA ARG A 133 13.01 0.49 -5.96
C ARG A 133 12.49 -0.77 -6.66
N LEU A 134 11.24 -0.73 -7.09
CA LEU A 134 10.69 -1.69 -8.05
C LEU A 134 10.85 -1.15 -9.48
N PRO A 135 10.89 -2.03 -10.49
CA PRO A 135 10.63 -1.64 -11.87
C PRO A 135 9.35 -0.81 -11.97
N HIS A 136 9.36 0.19 -12.85
CA HIS A 136 8.23 1.11 -12.94
C HIS A 136 7.00 0.36 -13.48
N THR A 137 5.82 0.69 -12.98
CA THR A 137 4.55 0.22 -13.54
C THR A 137 4.19 0.89 -14.87
N GLY A 138 4.90 1.96 -15.26
CA GLY A 138 4.51 2.82 -16.38
C GLY A 138 3.27 3.65 -16.05
N ASP A 139 2.48 3.99 -17.06
CA ASP A 139 1.15 4.63 -16.88
C ASP A 139 0.08 3.64 -16.37
N ALA A 140 0.47 2.40 -16.05
CA ALA A 140 -0.44 1.36 -15.61
C ALA A 140 -0.73 1.45 -14.10
N TYR A 141 -1.88 0.88 -13.74
CA TYR A 141 -2.19 0.48 -12.37
C TYR A 141 -1.75 -0.97 -12.19
N PRO A 142 -1.35 -1.35 -10.97
CA PRO A 142 -1.66 -0.71 -9.68
C PRO A 142 -0.62 0.34 -9.21
N GLN A 143 -1.02 1.14 -8.23
CA GLN A 143 -0.17 2.09 -7.49
C GLN A 143 -0.07 1.69 -6.02
N ILE A 144 1.07 2.01 -5.40
CA ILE A 144 1.37 1.66 -4.01
C ILE A 144 1.72 2.92 -3.22
N GLY A 145 1.22 2.97 -2.00
CA GLY A 145 1.53 3.99 -1.02
C GLY A 145 1.94 3.41 0.33
N THR A 146 2.67 4.19 1.12
CA THR A 146 3.03 3.84 2.49
C THR A 146 2.93 5.06 3.41
N LEU A 147 2.48 4.83 4.64
CA LEU A 147 2.50 5.79 5.72
C LEU A 147 3.10 5.13 6.97
N PRO A 148 4.12 5.72 7.61
CA PRO A 148 4.59 5.25 8.90
C PRO A 148 3.44 5.23 9.92
N THR A 149 3.19 4.09 10.58
CA THR A 149 2.08 3.96 11.55
C THR A 149 2.08 5.04 12.65
N PRO A 150 3.22 5.55 13.16
CA PRO A 150 3.22 6.67 14.10
C PRO A 150 2.56 7.97 13.59
N LEU A 151 2.40 8.13 12.27
CA LEU A 151 1.72 9.29 11.67
C LEU A 151 0.20 9.14 11.61
N ALA A 152 -0.36 7.97 11.94
CA ALA A 152 -1.80 7.74 11.92
C ALA A 152 -2.56 8.70 12.88
N ALA A 153 -2.11 8.83 14.12
CA ALA A 153 -2.72 9.76 15.07
C ALA A 153 -2.60 11.24 14.63
N PRO A 154 -1.40 11.75 14.27
CA PRO A 154 -1.25 13.10 13.72
C PRO A 154 -2.15 13.38 12.50
N LEU A 155 -2.32 12.41 11.60
CA LEU A 155 -3.20 12.52 10.44
C LEU A 155 -4.66 12.65 10.90
N ALA A 156 -5.13 11.72 11.73
CA ALA A 156 -6.50 11.74 12.25
C ALA A 156 -6.83 13.06 12.97
N ASP A 157 -5.96 13.49 13.90
CA ASP A 157 -6.11 14.75 14.64
C ASP A 157 -6.19 15.96 13.70
N SER A 158 -5.32 15.99 12.68
CA SER A 158 -5.25 17.10 11.74
C SER A 158 -6.49 17.16 10.85
N TYR A 159 -6.97 16.01 10.39
CA TYR A 159 -8.12 15.89 9.50
C TYR A 159 -9.43 16.19 10.22
N GLU A 160 -9.63 15.63 11.42
CA GLU A 160 -10.81 15.93 12.27
C GLU A 160 -10.92 17.43 12.56
N ARG A 161 -9.78 18.10 12.81
CA ARG A 161 -9.74 19.54 13.10
C ARG A 161 -10.18 20.40 11.91
N VAL A 162 -9.77 20.05 10.68
CA VAL A 162 -10.09 20.86 9.49
C VAL A 162 -11.41 20.47 8.84
N LEU A 163 -11.95 19.29 9.16
CA LEU A 163 -13.18 18.74 8.56
C LEU A 163 -14.36 19.75 8.48
N PRO A 164 -14.65 20.57 9.52
CA PRO A 164 -15.74 21.55 9.45
C PRO A 164 -15.48 22.70 8.45
N LEU A 165 -14.21 22.95 8.11
CA LEU A 165 -13.75 24.05 7.26
C LEU A 165 -13.67 23.68 5.78
N LEU A 166 -13.63 22.38 5.47
CA LEU A 166 -13.51 21.90 4.09
C LEU A 166 -14.78 22.17 3.28
N HIS A 167 -14.60 22.37 1.97
CA HIS A 167 -15.71 22.32 1.02
C HIS A 167 -16.44 20.95 1.10
N PRO A 168 -17.78 20.90 0.99
CA PRO A 168 -18.57 19.67 1.17
C PRO A 168 -18.07 18.45 0.39
N ASP A 169 -17.60 18.66 -0.85
CA ASP A 169 -17.10 17.59 -1.73
C ASP A 169 -15.88 16.84 -1.18
N TYR A 170 -15.12 17.42 -0.24
CA TYR A 170 -13.94 16.79 0.36
C TYR A 170 -14.19 16.18 1.75
N ARG A 171 -15.33 16.50 2.37
CA ARG A 171 -15.61 16.14 3.77
C ARG A 171 -15.72 14.64 3.95
N GLU A 172 -16.44 13.96 3.07
CA GLU A 172 -16.68 12.52 3.22
C GLU A 172 -15.36 11.73 3.19
N THR A 173 -14.54 11.95 2.17
CA THR A 173 -13.24 11.27 2.07
C THR A 173 -12.30 11.64 3.21
N THR A 174 -12.24 12.92 3.59
CA THR A 174 -11.40 13.36 4.73
C THR A 174 -11.86 12.71 6.03
N HIS A 175 -13.16 12.68 6.29
CA HIS A 175 -13.74 12.03 7.46
C HIS A 175 -13.41 10.53 7.48
N ARG A 176 -13.52 9.86 6.33
CA ARG A 176 -13.19 8.43 6.23
C ARG A 176 -11.73 8.14 6.54
N PHE A 177 -10.80 8.95 6.03
CA PHE A 177 -9.38 8.83 6.39
C PHE A 177 -9.14 9.09 7.88
N ALA A 178 -9.77 10.12 8.44
CA ALA A 178 -9.64 10.43 9.85
C ALA A 178 -10.11 9.27 10.75
N GLU A 179 -11.29 8.73 10.48
CA GLU A 179 -11.88 7.61 11.22
C GLU A 179 -10.96 6.38 11.21
N LEU A 180 -10.44 6.01 10.03
CA LEU A 180 -9.58 4.84 9.90
C LEU A 180 -8.21 5.05 10.53
N MET A 181 -7.58 6.21 10.33
CA MET A 181 -6.29 6.52 10.95
C MET A 181 -6.41 6.61 12.48
N ARG A 182 -7.58 7.01 13.00
CA ARG A 182 -7.86 6.97 14.44
C ARG A 182 -7.89 5.53 14.96
N PHE A 183 -8.55 4.63 14.24
CA PHE A 183 -8.59 3.21 14.56
C PHE A 183 -7.18 2.59 14.53
N GLU A 184 -6.44 2.80 13.44
CA GLU A 184 -5.07 2.29 13.29
C GLU A 184 -4.13 2.81 14.38
N ALA A 185 -4.26 4.07 14.79
CA ALA A 185 -3.47 4.62 15.89
C ALA A 185 -3.75 3.94 17.24
N GLN A 186 -5.01 3.57 17.52
CA GLN A 186 -5.40 2.88 18.76
C GLN A 186 -4.91 1.43 18.76
N GLU A 187 -5.06 0.73 17.64
CA GLU A 187 -4.54 -0.62 17.46
C GLU A 187 -3.02 -0.63 17.59
N TRP A 188 -2.32 0.30 16.93
CA TRP A 188 -0.87 0.42 17.01
C TRP A 188 -0.37 0.66 18.43
N GLU A 189 -1.00 1.55 19.19
CA GLU A 189 -0.60 1.82 20.57
C GLU A 189 -0.81 0.58 21.47
N THR A 190 -1.85 -0.21 21.19
CA THR A 190 -2.10 -1.49 21.88
C THR A 190 -1.07 -2.54 21.50
N ALA A 191 -0.81 -2.71 20.20
CA ALA A 191 0.19 -3.62 19.66
C ALA A 191 1.59 -3.32 20.20
N ARG A 192 1.95 -2.02 20.28
CA ARG A 192 3.23 -1.55 20.83
C ARG A 192 3.39 -1.93 22.30
N LYS A 193 2.34 -1.82 23.12
CA LYS A 193 2.35 -2.26 24.54
C LYS A 193 2.54 -3.78 24.67
N LEU A 194 2.14 -4.55 23.66
CA LEU A 194 2.36 -5.99 23.58
C LEU A 194 3.71 -6.38 22.94
N GLY A 195 4.57 -5.39 22.62
CA GLY A 195 5.89 -5.62 22.02
C GLY A 195 5.87 -5.91 20.52
N GLN A 196 4.73 -5.73 19.85
CA GLN A 196 4.62 -5.84 18.40
C GLN A 196 5.21 -4.60 17.72
N ARG A 197 5.62 -4.74 16.45
CA ARG A 197 6.38 -3.71 15.73
C ARG A 197 5.79 -3.36 14.36
N GLN A 198 4.47 -3.33 14.27
CA GLN A 198 3.78 -2.81 13.10
C GLN A 198 4.18 -1.34 12.92
N ASP A 199 4.84 -1.02 11.81
CA ASP A 199 5.49 0.26 11.58
C ASP A 199 5.04 0.95 10.29
N THR A 200 4.28 0.24 9.47
CA THR A 200 3.86 0.70 8.16
C THR A 200 2.38 0.42 7.94
N ILE A 201 1.65 1.44 7.50
CA ILE A 201 0.36 1.33 6.84
C ILE A 201 0.64 1.31 5.34
N PHE A 202 0.18 0.27 4.66
CA PHE A 202 0.35 0.04 3.23
C PHE A 202 -0.96 0.34 2.51
N PHE A 203 -0.86 1.05 1.38
CA PHE A 203 -1.98 1.38 0.52
C PHE A 203 -1.81 0.76 -0.86
N TRP A 204 -2.89 0.21 -1.38
CA TRP A 204 -2.97 -0.37 -2.72
C TRP A 204 -4.09 0.29 -3.51
N ILE A 205 -3.79 0.75 -4.73
CA ILE A 205 -4.77 1.29 -5.67
C ILE A 205 -4.75 0.42 -6.93
N GLY A 206 -5.79 -0.39 -7.13
CA GLY A 206 -5.87 -1.36 -8.22
C GLY A 206 -7.23 -1.46 -8.88
#